data_AF-A0A7S1DDI4-F1
#
_entry.id   AF-A0A7S1DDI4-F1
#
_cell.length_a   1.000
_cell.length_b   1.000
_cell.length_c   1.000
_cell.angle_alpha   90.00
_cell.angle_beta   90.00
_cell.angle_gamma   90.00
#
_symmetry.space_group_name_H-M   'P 1'
#
loop_
_entity.id
_entity.type
_entity.pdbx_description
1 polymer ?
#
loop_
_entity_poly.entity_id
_entity_poly.type
_entity_poly.pdbx_seq_one_letter_code
_entity_poly.pdbx_strand_id
1 'polypeptide(L)'
;GFEGEVERIGPHSYRLRGFAEYFEPVAKGKPGIVSVTEIGPTLRTDTLREAWKERFGPVEVKESKRRKAPDAHQFLKDEAVFNTATKIRIDLTVDPDKLRAACGVTSAKRKVTCERLEKVLGISETVSTTNVHMFDAKMCMRRFATPEAVMEHFFRHRMEAYDRRKAHQVAQMRERVKELSNRARYSTMVHDGELSVVKKRVADRIADLEAFGFDKMLPK
;
A
#
# COMPACT_ATOMS: atom_id res chain seq x y z
N GLY A 1 3.64 -5.38 -7.62
CA GLY A 1 3.50 -5.23 -6.15
C GLY A 1 4.63 -6.02 -5.50
N PHE A 2 4.82 -5.89 -4.19
CA PHE A 2 5.81 -6.71 -3.48
C PHE A 2 5.32 -8.17 -3.45
N GLU A 3 6.08 -9.09 -4.04
CA GLU A 3 5.77 -10.52 -4.09
C GLU A 3 6.53 -11.32 -3.01
N GLY A 4 7.34 -10.64 -2.19
CA GLY A 4 8.12 -11.23 -1.11
C GLY A 4 7.32 -11.64 0.13
N GLU A 5 8.02 -12.20 1.12
CA GLU A 5 7.41 -12.68 2.38
C GLU A 5 7.47 -11.62 3.48
N VAL A 6 6.38 -11.45 4.24
CA VAL A 6 6.34 -10.57 5.41
C VAL A 6 6.27 -11.43 6.67
N GLU A 7 7.35 -11.44 7.44
CA GLU A 7 7.48 -12.24 8.67
C GLU A 7 7.46 -11.32 9.89
N ARG A 8 6.67 -11.64 10.92
CA ARG A 8 6.72 -10.91 12.19
C ARG A 8 7.83 -11.48 13.08
N ILE A 9 8.89 -10.70 13.31
CA ILE A 9 10.03 -11.11 14.17
C ILE A 9 9.77 -10.73 15.64
N GLY A 10 8.99 -9.68 15.89
CA GLY A 10 8.73 -9.21 17.24
C GLY A 10 7.41 -8.44 17.37
N PRO A 11 7.08 -7.95 18.58
CA PRO A 11 5.81 -7.26 18.85
C PRO A 11 5.55 -6.09 17.89
N HIS A 12 6.59 -5.32 17.59
CA HIS A 12 6.55 -4.15 16.70
C HIS A 12 7.58 -4.24 15.57
N SER A 13 8.04 -5.43 15.19
CA SER A 13 9.11 -5.60 14.21
C SER A 13 8.76 -6.66 13.18
N TYR A 14 8.93 -6.31 11.91
CA TYR A 14 8.60 -7.12 10.75
C TYR A 14 9.80 -7.23 9.83
N ARG A 15 10.06 -8.43 9.30
CA ARG A 15 11.00 -8.69 8.21
C ARG A 15 10.24 -8.69 6.90
N LEU A 16 10.77 -7.99 5.92
CA LEU A 16 10.30 -8.01 4.54
C LEU A 16 11.36 -8.73 3.73
N ARG A 17 11.08 -9.98 3.35
CA ARG A 17 12.06 -10.87 2.74
C ARG A 17 12.01 -10.76 1.22
N GLY A 18 13.17 -10.53 0.62
CA GLY A 18 13.40 -10.73 -0.80
C GLY A 18 13.61 -12.20 -1.14
N PHE A 19 13.66 -12.51 -2.43
CA PHE A 19 13.90 -13.86 -2.94
C PHE A 19 15.14 -13.89 -3.80
N ALA A 20 16.03 -14.83 -3.47
CA ALA A 20 17.19 -15.17 -4.26
C ALA A 20 17.43 -16.68 -4.28
N GLU A 21 17.73 -17.21 -5.45
CA GLU A 21 18.08 -18.62 -5.63
C GLU A 21 19.50 -18.74 -6.17
N TYR A 22 20.27 -19.67 -5.61
CA TYR A 22 21.62 -20.00 -6.07
C TYR A 22 21.61 -21.27 -6.92
N PHE A 23 22.13 -21.15 -8.14
CA PHE A 23 22.36 -22.22 -9.08
C PHE A 23 23.84 -22.60 -9.08
N GLU A 24 24.11 -23.85 -8.69
CA GLU A 24 25.45 -24.42 -8.67
C GLU A 24 26.00 -24.59 -10.09
N PRO A 25 27.33 -24.44 -10.29
CA PRO A 25 27.94 -24.60 -11.60
C PRO A 25 27.86 -26.05 -12.10
N VAL A 26 27.52 -26.23 -13.37
CA VAL A 26 27.39 -27.54 -14.04
C VAL A 26 28.73 -28.31 -14.12
N ALA A 27 29.86 -27.61 -14.06
CA ALA A 27 31.20 -28.20 -14.07
C ALA A 27 32.13 -27.50 -13.06
N LYS A 28 33.06 -28.28 -12.46
CA LYS A 28 34.07 -27.73 -11.55
C LYS A 28 34.91 -26.66 -12.26
N GLY A 29 35.01 -25.47 -11.66
CA GLY A 29 35.76 -24.33 -12.20
C GLY A 29 34.93 -23.32 -13.01
N LYS A 30 33.63 -23.58 -13.25
CA LYS A 30 32.71 -22.58 -13.82
C LYS A 30 32.10 -21.69 -12.72
N PRO A 31 31.73 -20.43 -13.01
CA PRO A 31 31.04 -19.58 -12.05
C PRO A 31 29.63 -20.11 -11.76
N GLY A 32 29.16 -19.90 -10.53
CA GLY A 32 27.75 -20.12 -10.17
C GLY A 32 26.91 -18.90 -10.52
N ILE A 33 25.58 -19.07 -10.50
CA ILE A 33 24.64 -17.98 -10.79
C ILE A 33 23.74 -17.79 -9.57
N VAL A 34 23.62 -16.56 -9.07
CA VAL A 34 22.58 -16.19 -8.10
C VAL A 34 21.53 -15.37 -8.83
N SER A 35 20.30 -15.88 -8.91
CA SER A 35 19.17 -15.13 -9.48
C SER A 35 18.39 -14.46 -8.36
N VAL A 36 18.35 -13.13 -8.38
CA VAL A 36 17.56 -12.32 -7.46
C VAL A 36 16.28 -11.90 -8.17
N THR A 37 15.14 -12.32 -7.63
CA THR A 37 13.82 -12.07 -8.22
C THR A 37 12.99 -11.07 -7.44
N GLU A 38 13.28 -10.88 -6.15
CA GLU A 38 12.56 -9.94 -5.29
C GLU A 38 13.52 -9.28 -4.29
N ILE A 39 13.32 -7.99 -4.03
CA ILE A 39 14.07 -7.21 -3.04
C ILE A 39 13.10 -6.50 -2.09
N GLY A 40 13.59 -6.08 -0.92
CA GLY A 40 12.81 -5.31 0.05
C GLY A 40 12.13 -4.10 -0.58
N PRO A 41 10.89 -3.77 -0.19
CA PRO A 41 10.03 -2.85 -0.92
C PRO A 41 10.51 -1.40 -0.92
N THR A 42 11.43 -1.01 -0.02
CA THR A 42 12.02 0.34 -0.04
C THR A 42 13.37 0.42 -0.74
N LEU A 43 13.95 -0.74 -1.10
CA LEU A 43 15.20 -0.82 -1.84
C LEU A 43 14.96 -0.49 -3.32
N ARG A 44 15.88 0.29 -3.90
CA ARG A 44 15.94 0.49 -5.34
C ARG A 44 16.97 -0.43 -5.97
N THR A 45 16.63 -1.01 -7.12
CA THR A 45 17.49 -1.94 -7.86
C THR A 45 18.85 -1.34 -8.16
N ASP A 46 18.90 -0.07 -8.57
CA ASP A 46 20.16 0.58 -8.96
C ASP A 46 21.08 0.80 -7.76
N THR A 47 20.54 1.34 -6.66
CA THR A 47 21.31 1.54 -5.42
C THR A 47 21.84 0.23 -4.85
N LEU A 48 21.06 -0.86 -4.98
CA LEU A 48 21.46 -2.15 -4.47
C LEU A 48 22.55 -2.79 -5.34
N ARG A 49 22.46 -2.65 -6.65
CA ARG A 49 23.47 -3.12 -7.60
C ARG A 49 24.81 -2.39 -7.43
N GLU A 50 24.78 -1.07 -7.26
CA GLU A 50 25.99 -0.30 -6.96
C GLU A 50 26.63 -0.77 -5.65
N ALA A 51 25.82 -1.00 -4.61
CA ALA A 51 26.30 -1.55 -3.35
C ALA A 51 26.88 -2.98 -3.51
N TRP A 52 26.32 -3.82 -4.39
CA TRP A 52 26.90 -5.14 -4.70
C TRP A 52 28.23 -5.04 -5.42
N LYS A 53 28.36 -4.14 -6.40
CA LYS A 53 29.63 -3.90 -7.10
C LYS A 53 30.72 -3.41 -6.15
N GLU A 54 30.38 -2.46 -5.28
CA GLU A 54 31.33 -1.91 -4.30
C GLU A 54 31.74 -2.98 -3.26
N ARG A 55 30.79 -3.80 -2.79
CA ARG A 55 31.04 -4.78 -1.72
C ARG A 55 31.66 -6.09 -2.21
N PHE A 56 31.28 -6.54 -3.41
CA PHE A 56 31.58 -7.89 -3.89
C PHE A 56 32.37 -7.92 -5.21
N GLY A 57 32.53 -6.78 -5.89
CA GLY A 57 33.28 -6.69 -7.14
C GLY A 57 34.81 -6.70 -6.97
N PRO A 58 35.57 -6.81 -8.08
CA PRO A 58 37.03 -6.77 -8.07
C PRO A 58 37.57 -5.39 -7.65
N VAL A 59 38.77 -5.37 -7.05
CA VAL A 59 39.40 -4.22 -6.35
C VAL A 59 39.73 -2.98 -7.22
N GLU A 60 39.34 -2.95 -8.50
CA GLU A 60 39.86 -1.96 -9.45
C GLU A 60 39.37 -0.51 -9.25
N VAL A 61 38.48 -0.23 -8.30
CA VAL A 61 38.00 1.13 -8.06
C VAL A 61 38.89 1.89 -7.07
N LYS A 62 39.83 2.67 -7.62
CA LYS A 62 40.49 3.79 -6.93
C LYS A 62 39.48 4.91 -6.70
N GLU A 63 38.84 4.98 -5.54
CA GLU A 63 38.58 6.23 -4.79
C GLU A 63 37.59 6.06 -3.60
N SER A 64 37.88 6.82 -2.53
CA SER A 64 36.98 7.25 -1.43
C SER A 64 36.77 6.39 -0.16
N LYS A 65 37.54 6.75 0.89
CA LYS A 65 37.17 6.92 2.32
C LYS A 65 36.18 5.96 3.04
N ARG A 66 36.00 4.68 2.68
CA ARG A 66 35.34 3.68 3.55
C ARG A 66 36.11 2.37 3.68
N ARG A 67 35.94 1.68 4.82
CA ARG A 67 36.71 0.47 5.21
C ARG A 67 36.52 -0.65 4.17
N LYS A 68 37.64 -1.08 3.59
CA LYS A 68 37.76 -2.16 2.59
C LYS A 68 37.13 -3.46 3.08
N ALA A 69 36.32 -4.12 2.23
CA ALA A 69 35.82 -5.45 2.51
C ALA A 69 36.97 -6.50 2.45
N PRO A 70 36.96 -7.55 3.30
CA PRO A 70 37.95 -8.63 3.23
C PRO A 70 37.91 -9.34 1.87
N ASP A 71 39.05 -9.79 1.35
CA ASP A 71 39.18 -10.52 0.06
C ASP A 71 38.23 -11.74 -0.06
N ALA A 72 37.89 -12.33 1.08
CA ALA A 72 36.90 -13.41 1.21
C ALA A 72 35.47 -13.05 0.73
N HIS A 73 35.14 -11.76 0.55
CA HIS A 73 33.81 -11.30 0.12
C HIS A 73 33.76 -10.86 -1.34
N GLN A 74 34.87 -10.91 -2.09
CA GLN A 74 34.89 -10.53 -3.51
C GLN A 74 34.50 -11.71 -4.40
N PHE A 75 33.20 -11.98 -4.50
CA PHE A 75 32.68 -13.09 -5.29
C PHE A 75 31.96 -12.66 -6.57
N LEU A 76 31.65 -11.39 -6.79
CA LEU A 76 30.90 -10.93 -7.96
C LEU A 76 31.84 -10.71 -9.15
N LYS A 77 31.58 -11.42 -10.26
CA LYS A 77 32.33 -11.29 -11.52
C LYS A 77 31.60 -10.42 -12.52
N ASP A 78 30.31 -10.70 -12.72
CA ASP A 78 29.47 -10.00 -13.70
C ASP A 78 28.01 -9.99 -13.24
N GLU A 79 27.21 -9.10 -13.81
CA GLU A 79 25.77 -8.99 -13.57
C GLU A 79 25.00 -8.90 -14.90
N ALA A 80 23.92 -9.65 -15.00
CA ALA A 80 22.94 -9.53 -16.08
C ALA A 80 21.61 -9.06 -15.50
N VAL A 81 21.11 -7.94 -16.02
CA VAL A 81 19.88 -7.30 -15.53
C VAL A 81 18.76 -7.55 -16.53
N PHE A 82 17.70 -8.23 -16.09
CA PHE A 82 16.51 -8.58 -16.85
C PHE A 82 15.25 -7.94 -16.26
N ASN A 83 15.41 -6.78 -15.63
CA ASN A 83 14.31 -6.05 -15.01
C ASN A 83 13.30 -5.61 -16.08
N THR A 84 12.02 -5.65 -15.70
CA THR A 84 10.93 -5.05 -16.44
C THR A 84 10.45 -3.79 -15.70
N ALA A 85 9.38 -3.14 -16.19
CA ALA A 85 8.80 -1.99 -15.50
C ALA A 85 8.30 -2.30 -14.07
N THR A 86 7.94 -3.57 -13.79
CA THR A 86 7.29 -3.96 -12.52
C THR A 86 7.88 -5.18 -11.85
N LYS A 87 8.74 -5.95 -12.53
CA LYS A 87 9.37 -7.16 -12.00
C LYS A 87 10.89 -7.06 -12.06
N ILE A 88 11.52 -7.61 -11.04
CA ILE A 88 12.98 -7.61 -10.87
C ILE A 88 13.49 -9.00 -11.24
N ARG A 89 14.57 -9.03 -12.03
CA ARG A 89 15.35 -10.23 -12.25
C ARG A 89 16.78 -9.82 -12.51
N ILE A 90 17.66 -10.16 -11.58
CA ILE A 90 19.09 -9.85 -11.67
C ILE A 90 19.86 -11.13 -11.46
N ASP A 91 20.60 -11.55 -12.48
CA ASP A 91 21.41 -12.75 -12.46
C ASP A 91 22.86 -12.34 -12.21
N LEU A 92 23.39 -12.71 -11.03
CA LEU A 92 24.75 -12.41 -10.61
C LEU A 92 25.65 -13.60 -10.92
N THR A 93 26.69 -13.38 -11.71
CA THR A 93 27.73 -14.37 -11.96
C THR A 93 28.75 -14.32 -10.84
N VAL A 94 28.83 -15.39 -10.06
CA VAL A 94 29.58 -15.41 -8.81
C VAL A 94 30.60 -16.54 -8.72
N ASP A 95 31.66 -16.32 -7.95
CA ASP A 95 32.59 -17.36 -7.57
C ASP A 95 31.97 -18.30 -6.51
N PRO A 96 31.81 -19.60 -6.80
CA PRO A 96 31.07 -20.52 -5.95
C PRO A 96 31.72 -20.72 -4.58
N ASP A 97 33.05 -20.74 -4.50
CA ASP A 97 33.77 -21.01 -3.25
C ASP A 97 33.70 -19.80 -2.32
N LYS A 98 33.89 -18.60 -2.87
CA LYS A 98 33.77 -17.35 -2.12
C LYS A 98 32.32 -17.05 -1.69
N LEU A 99 31.32 -17.34 -2.53
CA LEU A 99 29.91 -17.20 -2.14
C LEU A 99 29.56 -18.15 -0.99
N ARG A 100 29.98 -19.41 -1.04
CA ARG A 100 29.75 -20.38 0.04
C ARG A 100 30.41 -19.95 1.34
N ALA A 101 31.63 -19.41 1.27
CA ALA A 101 32.32 -18.83 2.41
C ALA A 101 31.55 -17.65 3.00
N ALA A 102 31.08 -16.71 2.17
CA ALA A 102 30.26 -15.57 2.59
C ALA A 102 28.91 -15.99 3.21
N CYS A 103 28.32 -17.06 2.70
CA CYS A 103 27.10 -17.66 3.26
C CYS A 103 27.36 -18.49 4.54
N GLY A 104 28.61 -18.66 4.97
CA GLY A 104 28.97 -19.47 6.13
C GLY A 104 28.70 -20.97 5.93
N VAL A 105 28.79 -21.46 4.69
CA VAL A 105 28.59 -22.86 4.32
C VAL A 105 29.96 -23.47 4.00
N THR A 106 30.56 -24.16 4.97
CA THR A 106 31.89 -24.79 4.83
C THR A 106 31.85 -26.21 4.27
N SER A 107 30.70 -26.90 4.34
CA SER A 107 30.57 -28.28 3.86
C SER A 107 29.96 -28.33 2.45
N ALA A 108 30.60 -29.03 1.53
CA ALA A 108 30.14 -29.21 0.15
C ALA A 108 28.73 -29.84 0.02
N LYS A 109 28.27 -30.59 1.05
CA LYS A 109 26.94 -31.22 1.07
C LYS A 109 25.79 -30.30 1.49
N ARG A 110 26.06 -29.12 2.07
CA ARG A 110 24.99 -28.18 2.47
C ARG A 110 24.63 -27.27 1.29
N LYS A 111 23.34 -27.21 0.98
CA LYS A 111 22.78 -26.27 0.00
C LYS A 111 22.84 -24.85 0.57
N VAL A 112 23.10 -23.88 -0.30
CA VAL A 112 22.95 -22.45 0.04
C VAL A 112 21.45 -22.15 0.13
N THR A 113 20.99 -21.66 1.28
CA THR A 113 19.58 -21.34 1.52
C THR A 113 19.28 -19.87 1.21
N CYS A 114 18.01 -19.58 0.87
CA CYS A 114 17.53 -18.22 0.58
C CYS A 114 17.86 -17.25 1.74
N GLU A 115 17.63 -17.63 2.99
CA GLU A 115 17.93 -16.79 4.18
C GLU A 115 19.39 -16.34 4.26
N ARG A 116 20.34 -17.20 3.84
CA ARG A 116 21.76 -16.88 3.84
C ARG A 116 22.09 -15.90 2.72
N LEU A 117 21.52 -16.12 1.53
CA LEU A 117 21.63 -15.19 0.41
C LEU A 117 21.02 -13.83 0.74
N GLU A 118 19.87 -13.82 1.40
CA GLU A 118 19.21 -12.60 1.86
C GLU A 118 20.10 -11.76 2.75
N LYS A 119 20.76 -12.39 3.73
CA LYS A 119 21.67 -11.72 4.65
C LYS A 119 22.93 -11.21 3.96
N VAL A 120 23.50 -11.98 3.04
CA VAL A 120 24.72 -11.60 2.31
C VAL A 120 24.42 -10.47 1.33
N LEU A 121 23.38 -10.61 0.51
CA LEU A 121 23.02 -9.65 -0.53
C LEU A 121 22.31 -8.42 0.01
N GLY A 122 21.77 -8.47 1.24
CA GLY A 122 21.03 -7.34 1.81
C GLY A 122 19.72 -7.04 1.08
N ILE A 123 19.06 -8.07 0.57
CA ILE A 123 17.77 -7.96 -0.17
C ILE A 123 16.55 -7.96 0.75
N SER A 124 16.73 -8.15 2.05
CA SER A 124 15.65 -8.15 3.05
C SER A 124 15.73 -6.91 3.94
N GLU A 125 14.57 -6.35 4.28
CA GLU A 125 14.44 -5.16 5.13
C GLU A 125 13.78 -5.50 6.46
N THR A 126 14.03 -4.68 7.48
CA THR A 126 13.33 -4.78 8.77
C THR A 126 12.60 -3.47 9.03
N VAL A 127 11.31 -3.55 9.32
CA VAL A 127 10.46 -2.41 9.62
C VAL A 127 10.01 -2.47 11.08
N SER A 128 10.05 -1.33 11.75
CA SER A 128 9.57 -1.16 13.12
C SER A 128 8.31 -0.30 13.15
N THR A 129 7.33 -0.69 13.97
CA THR A 129 6.06 0.05 14.16
C THR A 129 6.00 0.75 15.53
N THR A 130 7.15 1.04 16.16
CA THR A 130 7.21 1.62 17.52
C THR A 130 6.91 3.13 17.58
N ASN A 131 7.01 3.82 16.44
CA ASN A 131 6.98 5.27 16.35
C ASN A 131 5.81 5.78 15.49
N VAL A 132 4.58 5.37 15.83
CA VAL A 132 3.37 5.82 15.13
C VAL A 132 2.85 7.10 15.78
N HIS A 133 3.23 8.26 15.24
CA HIS A 133 2.73 9.56 15.66
C HIS A 133 1.79 10.12 14.60
N MET A 134 0.57 10.48 15.00
CA MET A 134 -0.45 11.00 14.10
C MET A 134 -1.25 12.10 14.80
N PHE A 135 -1.85 12.99 14.00
CA PHE A 135 -2.87 13.90 14.50
C PHE A 135 -4.18 13.13 14.71
N ASP A 136 -4.81 13.33 15.86
CA ASP A 136 -6.14 12.79 16.13
C ASP A 136 -7.25 13.67 15.52
N ALA A 137 -8.51 13.29 15.74
CA ALA A 137 -9.66 14.03 15.24
C ALA A 137 -9.82 15.44 15.85
N LYS A 138 -9.08 15.74 16.93
CA LYS A 138 -9.00 17.05 17.58
C LYS A 138 -7.76 17.83 17.16
N MET A 139 -7.06 17.39 16.11
CA MET A 139 -5.81 17.97 15.61
C MET A 139 -4.70 18.01 16.67
N CYS A 140 -4.75 17.11 17.66
CA CYS A 140 -3.71 16.96 18.66
C CYS A 140 -2.75 15.85 18.26
N MET A 141 -1.45 16.07 18.44
CA MET A 141 -0.44 15.05 18.15
C MET A 141 -0.51 13.96 19.21
N ARG A 142 -0.69 12.71 18.77
CA ARG A 142 -0.80 11.54 19.64
C ARG A 142 0.14 10.43 19.15
N ARG A 143 0.78 9.75 20.10
CA ARG A 143 1.50 8.50 19.86
C ARG A 143 0.56 7.31 20.00
N PHE A 144 0.55 6.44 19.01
CA PHE A 144 -0.16 5.16 19.01
C PHE A 144 0.84 4.02 19.24
N ALA A 145 0.53 3.13 20.18
CA ALA A 145 1.42 2.03 20.54
C ALA A 145 1.45 0.93 19.47
N THR A 146 0.34 0.70 18.78
CA THR A 146 0.22 -0.29 17.72
C THR A 146 -0.63 0.24 16.56
N PRO A 147 -0.48 -0.31 15.34
CA PRO A 147 -1.36 0.00 14.21
C PRO A 147 -2.84 -0.27 14.49
N GLU A 148 -3.16 -1.30 15.28
CA GLU A 148 -4.53 -1.64 15.66
C GLU A 148 -5.18 -0.54 16.51
N ALA A 149 -4.41 0.15 17.36
CA ALA A 149 -4.91 1.29 18.13
C ALA A 149 -5.30 2.47 17.23
N VAL A 150 -4.62 2.66 16.10
CA VAL A 150 -5.01 3.64 15.07
C VAL A 150 -6.34 3.23 14.45
N MET A 151 -6.48 1.95 14.09
CA MET A 151 -7.70 1.41 13.49
C MET A 151 -8.92 1.54 14.41
N GLU A 152 -8.75 1.25 15.71
CA GLU A 152 -9.81 1.41 16.70
C GLU A 152 -10.26 2.87 16.82
N HIS A 153 -9.31 3.81 16.89
CA HIS A 153 -9.59 5.24 16.93
C HIS A 153 -10.33 5.70 15.66
N PHE A 154 -9.86 5.26 14.49
CA PHE A 154 -10.48 5.57 13.20
C PHE A 154 -11.92 5.04 13.13
N PHE A 155 -12.15 3.80 13.56
CA PHE A 155 -13.44 3.13 13.44
C PHE A 155 -14.56 3.91 14.16
N ARG A 156 -14.30 4.40 15.38
CA ARG A 156 -15.28 5.17 16.15
C ARG A 156 -15.75 6.43 15.42
N HIS A 157 -14.81 7.24 14.93
CA HIS A 157 -15.14 8.44 14.16
C HIS A 157 -15.79 8.14 12.82
N ARG A 158 -15.38 7.03 12.18
CA ARG A 158 -15.96 6.63 10.91
C ARG A 158 -17.43 6.22 11.07
N MET A 159 -17.78 5.54 12.16
CA MET A 159 -19.17 5.19 12.48
C MET A 159 -20.04 6.44 12.68
N GLU A 160 -19.59 7.40 13.49
CA GLU A 160 -20.31 8.67 13.68
C GLU A 160 -20.51 9.43 12.35
N ALA A 161 -19.50 9.40 11.47
CA ALA A 161 -19.61 10.00 10.14
C ALA A 161 -20.65 9.28 9.27
N TYR A 162 -20.77 7.94 9.37
CA TYR A 162 -21.81 7.19 8.68
C TYR A 162 -23.21 7.52 9.18
N ASP A 163 -23.39 7.70 10.48
CA ASP A 163 -24.69 8.09 11.04
C ASP A 163 -25.11 9.48 10.56
N ARG A 164 -24.19 10.46 10.59
CA ARG A 164 -24.44 11.80 10.03
C ARG A 164 -24.77 11.75 8.55
N ARG A 165 -24.04 10.95 7.77
CA ARG A 165 -24.31 10.78 6.34
C ARG A 165 -25.69 10.16 6.09
N LYS A 166 -26.05 9.12 6.85
CA LYS A 166 -27.36 8.47 6.75
C LYS A 166 -28.48 9.45 7.10
N ALA A 167 -28.35 10.19 8.21
CA ALA A 167 -29.34 11.19 8.60
C ALA A 167 -29.54 12.25 7.53
N HIS A 168 -28.46 12.75 6.93
CA HIS A 168 -28.53 13.69 5.82
C HIS A 168 -29.23 13.11 4.59
N GLN A 169 -28.86 11.90 4.17
CA GLN A 169 -29.50 11.23 3.02
C GLN A 169 -30.99 10.96 3.27
N VAL A 170 -31.37 10.54 4.47
CA VAL A 170 -32.78 10.34 4.84
C VAL A 170 -33.53 11.66 4.81
N ALA A 171 -32.96 12.75 5.34
CA ALA A 171 -33.59 14.07 5.28
C ALA A 171 -33.79 14.52 3.82
N GLN A 172 -32.78 14.37 2.97
CA GLN A 172 -32.89 14.69 1.54
C GLN A 172 -33.97 13.86 0.84
N MET A 173 -34.03 12.56 1.11
CA MET A 173 -35.06 11.69 0.53
C MET A 173 -36.46 12.05 1.02
N ARG A 174 -36.62 12.41 2.30
CA ARG A 174 -37.91 12.87 2.85
C ARG A 174 -38.41 14.14 2.16
N GLU A 175 -37.54 15.14 1.99
CA GLU A 175 -37.88 16.35 1.25
C GLU A 175 -38.24 16.04 -0.21
N ARG A 176 -37.53 15.10 -0.84
CA ARG A 176 -37.82 14.70 -2.22
C ARG A 176 -39.15 13.97 -2.35
N VAL A 177 -39.46 13.06 -1.43
CA VAL A 177 -40.76 12.36 -1.37
C VAL A 177 -41.87 13.38 -1.19
N LYS A 178 -41.72 14.32 -0.24
CA LYS A 178 -42.67 15.40 0.01
C LYS A 178 -42.95 16.24 -1.25
N GLU A 179 -41.90 16.65 -1.97
CA GLU A 179 -42.01 17.38 -3.25
C GLU A 179 -42.82 16.58 -4.29
N LEU A 180 -42.48 15.30 -4.46
CA LEU A 180 -43.10 14.43 -5.46
C LEU A 180 -44.55 14.07 -5.11
N SER A 181 -44.84 13.82 -3.83
CA SER A 181 -46.18 13.57 -3.32
C SER A 181 -47.09 14.77 -3.53
N ASN A 182 -46.61 15.99 -3.24
CA ASN A 182 -47.37 17.21 -3.53
C ASN A 182 -47.63 17.40 -5.02
N ARG A 183 -46.63 17.16 -5.88
CA ARG A 183 -46.80 17.25 -7.34
C ARG A 183 -47.82 16.24 -7.86
N ALA A 184 -47.73 14.98 -7.43
CA ALA A 184 -48.67 13.94 -7.82
C ALA A 184 -50.09 14.29 -7.38
N ARG A 185 -50.27 14.66 -6.10
CA ARG A 185 -51.58 15.05 -5.55
C ARG A 185 -52.17 16.25 -6.29
N TYR A 186 -51.36 17.27 -6.57
CA TYR A 186 -51.80 18.44 -7.35
C TYR A 186 -52.29 18.03 -8.74
N SER A 187 -51.51 17.22 -9.47
CA SER A 187 -51.90 16.73 -10.79
C SER A 187 -53.19 15.92 -10.77
N THR A 188 -53.38 15.05 -9.78
CA THR A 188 -54.62 14.26 -9.61
C THR A 188 -55.82 15.16 -9.34
N MET A 189 -55.74 16.07 -8.37
CA MET A 189 -56.88 16.95 -8.04
C MET A 189 -57.26 17.90 -9.18
N VAL A 190 -56.28 18.32 -10.00
CA VAL A 190 -56.55 19.11 -11.21
C VAL A 190 -57.21 18.25 -12.30
N HIS A 191 -56.78 17.00 -12.46
CA HIS A 191 -57.37 16.07 -13.42
C HIS A 191 -58.82 15.73 -13.07
N ASP A 192 -59.08 15.48 -11.78
CA ASP A 192 -60.41 15.12 -11.26
C ASP A 192 -61.35 16.34 -11.13
N GLY A 193 -60.84 17.55 -11.39
CA GLY A 193 -61.61 18.80 -11.37
C GLY A 193 -61.84 19.39 -9.97
N GLU A 194 -61.33 18.76 -8.92
CA GLU A 194 -61.39 19.24 -7.53
C GLU A 194 -60.60 20.55 -7.32
N LEU A 195 -59.52 20.74 -8.08
CA LEU A 195 -58.68 21.94 -8.05
C LEU A 195 -58.66 22.65 -9.41
N SER A 196 -59.33 23.79 -9.53
CA SER A 196 -59.33 24.60 -10.75
C SER A 196 -58.19 25.61 -10.79
N VAL A 197 -57.36 25.55 -11.84
CA VAL A 197 -56.18 26.42 -12.05
C VAL A 197 -56.46 27.52 -13.08
N VAL A 198 -57.53 27.38 -13.87
CA VAL A 198 -57.81 28.23 -15.03
C VAL A 198 -58.33 29.60 -14.58
N LYS A 199 -57.75 30.68 -15.13
CA LYS A 199 -58.16 32.08 -14.91
C LYS A 199 -58.17 32.57 -13.44
N LYS A 200 -57.50 31.88 -12.51
CA LYS A 200 -57.31 32.33 -11.11
C LYS A 200 -56.06 33.19 -10.93
N ARG A 201 -56.14 34.21 -10.07
CA ARG A 201 -54.98 35.03 -9.67
C ARG A 201 -54.02 34.19 -8.80
N VAL A 202 -52.75 34.60 -8.74
CA VAL A 202 -51.73 33.88 -7.97
C VAL A 202 -52.08 33.79 -6.48
N ALA A 203 -52.63 34.87 -5.90
CA ALA A 203 -53.06 34.88 -4.50
C ALA A 203 -54.15 33.83 -4.21
N ASP A 204 -55.16 33.73 -5.09
CA ASP A 204 -56.25 32.76 -4.94
C ASP A 204 -55.73 31.31 -5.05
N ARG A 205 -54.76 31.07 -5.93
CA ARG A 205 -54.11 29.74 -6.05
C ARG A 205 -53.35 29.36 -4.79
N ILE A 206 -52.66 30.31 -4.16
CA ILE A 206 -51.95 30.05 -2.91
C ILE A 206 -52.95 29.72 -1.80
N ALA A 207 -54.06 30.47 -1.70
CA ALA A 207 -55.12 30.22 -0.73
C ALA A 207 -55.78 28.84 -0.94
N ASP A 208 -56.03 28.44 -2.18
CA ASP A 208 -56.54 27.10 -2.50
C ASP A 208 -55.56 25.99 -2.04
N LEU A 209 -54.27 26.13 -2.38
CA LEU A 209 -53.24 25.16 -1.99
C LEU A 209 -53.10 25.05 -0.46
N GLU A 210 -53.23 26.17 0.25
CA GLU A 210 -53.24 26.19 1.72
C GLU A 210 -54.51 25.54 2.28
N ALA A 211 -55.69 25.81 1.71
CA ALA A 211 -56.96 25.21 2.13
C ALA A 211 -56.97 23.68 1.94
N PHE A 212 -56.34 23.18 0.88
CA PHE A 212 -56.16 21.74 0.65
C PHE A 212 -54.98 21.15 1.43
N GLY A 213 -54.24 21.93 2.21
CA GLY A 213 -53.15 21.44 3.05
C GLY A 213 -51.96 20.91 2.25
N PHE A 214 -51.62 21.53 1.13
CA PHE A 214 -50.37 21.25 0.44
C PHE A 214 -49.18 21.76 1.27
N ASP A 215 -48.13 20.94 1.37
CA ASP A 215 -46.96 21.40 2.11
C ASP A 215 -46.23 22.54 1.38
N LYS A 216 -45.84 23.56 2.15
CA LYS A 216 -44.94 24.62 1.68
C LYS A 216 -43.54 24.07 1.51
N MET A 217 -43.02 24.13 0.29
CA MET A 217 -41.66 23.74 -0.05
C MET A 217 -40.79 24.99 -0.11
N LEU A 218 -39.57 24.91 0.44
CA LEU A 218 -38.59 25.98 0.31
C LEU A 218 -38.08 26.04 -1.15
N PRO A 219 -37.90 27.24 -1.73
CA PRO A 219 -37.25 27.38 -3.03
C PRO A 219 -35.81 26.84 -2.95
N LYS A 220 -35.39 26.11 -3.99
CA LYS A 220 -34.03 25.58 -4.13
C LYS A 220 -33.03 26.67 -4.44
#